data_AF-A0A8X6G5G1-F1
#
_entry.id   AF-A0A8X6G5G1-F1
#
_cell.length_a   1.000
_cell.length_b   1.000
_cell.length_c   1.000
_cell.angle_alpha   90.00
_cell.angle_beta   90.00
_cell.angle_gamma   90.00
#
_symmetry.space_group_name_H-M   'P 1'
#
loop_
_entity.id
_entity.type
_entity.pdbx_description
1 polymer ?
#
loop_
_entity_poly.entity_id
_entity_poly.type
_entity_poly.pdbx_seq_one_letter_code
_entity_poly.pdbx_strand_id
1 'polypeptide(L)'
;MEAAGVERIQILNKSNWNLWKENMIFLLMERGGWSFIEGMEPPLDETTATRGDKSEYKQRQDRALATIYYGIDEQYRTLISSTTSPSKTWIILKEQFEPVSSVSVI
;
A
#
# COMPACT_ATOMS: atom_id res chain seq x y z
N MET A 1 4.17 -6.18 31.99
CA MET A 1 5.10 -6.29 30.85
C MET A 1 4.46 -5.50 29.73
N GLU A 2 4.82 -4.22 29.61
CA GLU A 2 4.42 -3.42 28.44
C GLU A 2 5.12 -4.05 27.23
N ALA A 3 4.34 -4.62 26.32
CA ALA A 3 4.88 -5.07 25.05
C ALA A 3 5.55 -3.85 24.40
N ALA A 4 6.85 -3.98 24.12
CA ALA A 4 7.65 -3.01 23.41
C ALA A 4 6.82 -2.40 22.28
N GLY A 5 6.73 -1.07 22.27
CA GLY A 5 5.81 -0.33 21.41
C GLY A 5 5.90 -0.84 19.98
N VAL A 6 4.83 -1.51 19.53
CA VAL A 6 4.60 -1.70 18.10
C VAL A 6 4.46 -0.29 17.56
N GLU A 7 5.48 0.22 16.87
CA GLU A 7 5.45 1.56 16.29
C GLU A 7 4.19 1.64 15.42
N ARG A 8 3.19 2.36 15.93
CA ARG A 8 1.96 2.58 15.19
C ARG A 8 2.33 3.43 14.00
N ILE A 9 2.11 2.91 12.79
CA ILE A 9 2.24 3.72 11.59
C ILE A 9 1.38 4.96 11.76
N GLN A 10 2.00 6.12 11.62
CA GLN A 10 1.28 7.38 11.61
C GLN A 10 0.31 7.38 10.44
N ILE A 11 -0.91 7.84 10.65
CA ILE A 11 -1.91 7.92 9.58
C ILE A 11 -1.47 8.98 8.55
N LEU A 12 -1.62 8.67 7.26
CA LEU A 12 -1.24 9.58 6.16
C LEU A 12 -2.04 10.88 6.24
N ASN A 13 -1.33 12.01 6.22
CA ASN A 13 -1.87 13.35 6.11
C ASN A 13 -1.05 14.19 5.10
N LYS A 14 -1.41 15.47 4.93
CA LYS A 14 -0.78 16.37 3.94
C LYS A 14 0.71 16.64 4.18
N SER A 15 1.23 16.35 5.37
CA SER A 15 2.57 16.78 5.79
C SER A 15 3.53 15.62 6.06
N ASN A 16 3.07 14.37 6.08
CA ASN A 16 3.89 13.22 6.48
C ASN A 16 4.10 12.17 5.38
N TRP A 17 3.89 12.51 4.10
CA TRP A 17 4.01 11.58 2.97
C TRP A 17 5.29 10.73 3.01
N ASN A 18 6.46 11.34 3.16
CA ASN A 18 7.73 10.63 3.10
C ASN A 18 7.87 9.59 4.23
N LEU A 19 7.56 9.97 5.47
CA LEU A 19 7.61 9.07 6.62
C LEU A 19 6.54 7.98 6.54
N TRP A 20 5.31 8.35 6.13
CA TRP A 20 4.24 7.39 5.92
C TRP A 20 4.62 6.36 4.86
N LYS A 21 5.17 6.83 3.73
CA LYS A 21 5.59 6.00 2.60
C LYS A 21 6.63 4.97 3.06
N GLU A 22 7.70 5.39 3.73
CA GLU A 22 8.74 4.48 4.23
C GLU A 22 8.16 3.42 5.17
N ASN A 23 7.39 3.83 6.17
CA ASN A 23 6.77 2.90 7.12
C ASN A 23 5.79 1.93 6.45
N MET A 24 5.00 2.44 5.50
CA MET A 24 4.01 1.65 4.76
C MET A 24 4.68 0.62 3.85
N ILE A 25 5.83 0.96 3.23
CA ILE A 25 6.65 0.01 2.46
C ILE A 25 7.05 -1.17 3.35
N PHE A 26 7.63 -0.92 4.53
CA PHE A 26 8.04 -1.98 5.44
C PHE A 26 6.87 -2.85 5.92
N LEU A 27 5.71 -2.24 6.23
CA LEU A 27 4.53 -2.99 6.63
C LEU A 27 3.96 -3.86 5.51
N LEU A 28 3.99 -3.38 4.28
CA LEU A 28 3.58 -4.15 3.12
C LEU A 28 4.57 -5.28 2.82
N MET A 29 5.87 -5.08 3.04
CA MET A 29 6.87 -6.15 2.93
C MET A 29 6.63 -7.24 3.99
N GLU A 30 6.44 -6.87 5.27
CA GLU A 30 6.11 -7.81 6.36
C GLU A 30 4.87 -8.66 6.03
N ARG A 31 3.88 -8.04 5.39
CA ARG A 31 2.59 -8.68 5.07
C ARG A 31 2.56 -9.41 3.73
N GLY A 32 3.66 -9.39 2.97
CA GLY A 32 3.76 -9.99 1.63
C GLY A 32 2.92 -9.28 0.57
N GLY A 33 2.63 -7.99 0.76
CA GLY A 33 1.82 -7.16 -0.12
C GLY A 33 2.62 -6.22 -1.04
N TRP A 34 3.91 -5.99 -0.75
CA TRP A 34 4.74 -5.03 -1.48
C TRP A 34 4.95 -5.41 -2.95
N SER A 35 5.11 -6.70 -3.26
CA SER A 35 5.23 -7.22 -4.62
C SER A 35 4.04 -6.85 -5.54
N PHE A 36 2.84 -6.75 -4.97
CA PHE A 36 1.64 -6.29 -5.71
C PHE A 36 1.69 -4.79 -6.03
N ILE A 37 2.35 -3.99 -5.20
CA ILE A 37 2.52 -2.55 -5.42
C ILE A 37 3.51 -2.31 -6.55
N GLU A 38 4.64 -3.02 -6.53
CA GLU A 38 5.67 -2.92 -7.57
C GLU A 38 5.26 -3.61 -8.88
N GLY A 39 4.18 -4.38 -8.88
CA GLY A 39 3.78 -5.18 -10.04
C GLY A 39 4.75 -6.32 -10.36
N MET A 40 5.56 -6.73 -9.38
CA MET A 40 6.52 -7.84 -9.50
C MET A 40 5.87 -9.19 -9.22
N GLU A 41 4.69 -9.22 -8.59
CA GLU A 41 3.97 -10.47 -8.36
C GLU A 41 3.47 -11.04 -9.70
N PRO A 42 3.94 -12.23 -10.14
CA PRO A 42 3.51 -12.81 -11.39
C PRO A 42 2.02 -13.16 -11.32
N PRO A 43 1.28 -13.05 -12.44
CA PRO A 43 -0.08 -13.56 -12.50
C PRO A 43 -0.06 -15.07 -12.25
N LEU A 44 -1.05 -15.56 -11.50
CA LEU A 44 -1.23 -16.99 -11.34
C LEU A 44 -1.55 -17.63 -12.68
N ASP A 45 -0.87 -18.74 -12.99
CA ASP A 45 -1.21 -19.57 -14.14
C ASP A 45 -2.54 -20.29 -13.85
N GLU A 46 -3.57 -19.98 -14.65
CA GLU A 46 -4.91 -20.49 -14.41
C GLU A 46 -5.01 -22.03 -14.52
N THR A 47 -4.11 -22.64 -15.28
CA THR A 47 -4.09 -24.08 -15.60
C THR A 47 -3.36 -24.90 -14.55
N THR A 48 -2.35 -24.33 -13.89
CA THR A 48 -1.53 -25.03 -12.89
C THR A 48 -1.81 -24.59 -11.45
N ALA A 49 -2.33 -23.37 -11.24
CA ALA A 49 -2.61 -22.86 -9.90
C ALA A 49 -3.78 -23.60 -9.25
N THR A 50 -3.55 -24.09 -8.04
CA THR A 50 -4.56 -24.74 -7.23
C THR A 50 -5.58 -23.72 -6.70
N ARG A 51 -6.71 -24.21 -6.17
CA ARG A 51 -7.68 -23.35 -5.45
C ARG A 51 -7.03 -22.65 -4.25
N GLY A 52 -6.06 -23.31 -3.60
CA GLY A 52 -5.30 -22.75 -2.48
C GLY A 52 -4.48 -21.54 -2.93
N ASP A 53 -3.72 -21.68 -4.01
CA ASP A 53 -2.87 -20.62 -4.56
C ASP A 53 -3.70 -19.39 -4.96
N LYS A 54 -4.83 -19.61 -5.65
CA LYS A 54 -5.78 -18.54 -6.04
C LYS A 54 -6.35 -17.82 -4.82
N SER A 55 -6.66 -18.56 -3.75
CA SER A 55 -7.17 -17.97 -2.50
C SER A 55 -6.09 -17.19 -1.76
N GLU A 56 -4.87 -17.73 -1.67
CA GLU A 56 -3.76 -17.07 -0.98
C GLU A 56 -3.35 -15.78 -1.70
N TYR A 57 -3.22 -15.82 -3.02
CA TYR A 57 -2.91 -14.65 -3.85
C TYR A 57 -3.92 -13.53 -3.62
N LYS A 58 -5.22 -13.85 -3.70
CA LYS A 58 -6.28 -12.89 -3.44
C LYS A 58 -6.22 -12.35 -2.00
N GLN A 59 -5.99 -13.20 -1.01
CA GLN A 59 -5.85 -12.77 0.38
C GLN A 59 -4.66 -11.83 0.59
N ARG A 60 -3.52 -12.07 -0.07
CA ARG A 60 -2.37 -11.16 -0.02
C ARG A 60 -2.68 -9.82 -0.69
N GLN A 61 -3.35 -9.83 -1.83
CA GLN A 61 -3.80 -8.62 -2.52
C GLN A 61 -4.79 -7.80 -1.67
N ASP A 62 -5.83 -8.45 -1.13
CA ASP A 62 -6.85 -7.81 -0.29
C ASP A 62 -6.22 -7.26 1.01
N ARG A 63 -5.27 -7.98 1.59
CA ARG A 63 -4.50 -7.51 2.76
C ARG A 63 -3.66 -6.29 2.43
N ALA A 64 -3.01 -6.23 1.27
CA ALA A 64 -2.24 -5.06 0.84
C ALA A 64 -3.14 -3.83 0.70
N LEU A 65 -4.29 -3.96 0.03
CA LEU A 65 -5.29 -2.89 -0.08
C LEU A 65 -5.78 -2.42 1.28
N ALA A 66 -6.18 -3.36 2.15
CA ALA A 66 -6.67 -3.03 3.49
C ALA A 66 -5.60 -2.31 4.32
N THR A 67 -4.34 -2.75 4.22
CA THR A 67 -3.21 -2.14 4.93
C THR A 67 -3.04 -0.67 4.52
N ILE A 68 -3.10 -0.36 3.22
CA ILE A 68 -3.06 1.02 2.73
C ILE A 68 -4.30 1.80 3.19
N TYR A 69 -5.50 1.24 3.02
CA TYR A 69 -6.77 1.89 3.35
C TYR A 69 -6.88 2.30 4.83
N TYR A 70 -6.41 1.45 5.75
CA TYR A 70 -6.40 1.76 7.17
C TYR A 70 -5.23 2.66 7.57
N GLY A 71 -4.18 2.73 6.77
CA GLY A 71 -3.04 3.61 6.98
C GLY A 71 -3.28 5.06 6.57
N ILE A 72 -4.40 5.38 5.90
CA ILE A 72 -4.70 6.75 5.44
C ILE A 72 -5.78 7.43 6.29
N ASP A 73 -5.70 8.75 6.37
CA ASP A 73 -6.72 9.56 7.05
C ASP A 73 -8.05 9.41 6.32
N GLU A 74 -9.14 9.39 7.10
CA GLU A 74 -10.47 9.10 6.60
C GLU A 74 -10.89 10.03 5.47
N GLN A 75 -10.47 11.30 5.52
CA GLN A 75 -10.77 12.29 4.48
C GLN A 75 -10.18 11.94 3.10
N TYR A 76 -9.13 11.11 3.06
CA TYR A 76 -8.45 10.68 1.83
C TYR A 76 -8.90 9.30 1.34
N ARG A 77 -9.70 8.56 2.11
CA ARG A 77 -10.21 7.25 1.69
C ARG A 77 -11.09 7.33 0.45
N THR A 78 -11.77 8.45 0.25
CA THR A 78 -12.56 8.71 -0.96
C THR A 78 -11.71 8.72 -2.22
N LEU A 79 -10.44 9.16 -2.15
CA LEU A 79 -9.49 9.17 -3.28
C LEU A 79 -9.23 7.77 -3.83
N ILE A 80 -9.27 6.76 -2.97
CA ILE A 80 -8.95 5.37 -3.32
C ILE A 80 -10.17 4.43 -3.25
N SER A 81 -11.36 4.97 -3.02
CA SER A 81 -12.58 4.18 -2.80
C SER A 81 -13.02 3.37 -4.03
N SER A 82 -12.62 3.80 -5.24
CA SER A 82 -12.95 3.15 -6.51
C SER A 82 -11.91 2.14 -7.00
N THR A 83 -10.78 1.99 -6.30
CA THR A 83 -9.70 1.10 -6.72
C THR A 83 -9.72 -0.24 -6.00
N THR A 84 -9.53 -1.31 -6.77
CA THR A 84 -9.39 -2.70 -6.31
C THR A 84 -7.97 -3.24 -6.55
N SER A 85 -7.04 -2.36 -6.91
CA SER A 85 -5.66 -2.70 -7.24
C SER A 85 -4.71 -2.01 -6.27
N PRO A 86 -3.89 -2.77 -5.50
CA PRO A 86 -2.91 -2.17 -4.60
C PRO A 86 -1.98 -1.18 -5.31
N SER A 87 -1.48 -1.54 -6.50
CA SER A 87 -0.58 -0.68 -7.28
C SER A 87 -1.24 0.61 -7.73
N LYS A 88 -2.47 0.56 -8.28
CA LYS A 88 -3.22 1.78 -8.65
C LYS A 88 -3.50 2.67 -7.43
N THR A 89 -3.85 2.06 -6.31
CA THR A 89 -4.06 2.76 -5.04
C THR A 89 -2.80 3.54 -4.63
N TRP A 90 -1.64 2.90 -4.71
CA TRP A 90 -0.36 3.52 -4.38
C TRP A 90 0.00 4.67 -5.32
N ILE A 91 -0.22 4.52 -6.62
CA ILE A 91 0.03 5.56 -7.63
C ILE A 91 -0.82 6.80 -7.34
N ILE A 92 -2.12 6.63 -7.09
CA ILE A 92 -3.03 7.76 -6.77
C ILE A 92 -2.52 8.51 -5.54
N LEU A 93 -2.14 7.80 -4.47
CA LEU A 93 -1.60 8.45 -3.28
C LEU A 93 -0.29 9.19 -3.57
N LYS A 94 0.60 8.59 -4.38
CA LYS A 94 1.84 9.24 -4.80
C LYS A 94 1.58 10.53 -5.58
N GLU A 95 0.66 10.52 -6.55
CA GLU A 95 0.30 11.71 -7.33
C GLU A 95 -0.31 12.83 -6.48
N GLN A 96 -1.01 12.48 -5.39
CA GLN A 96 -1.64 13.47 -4.52
C GLN A 96 -0.72 14.05 -3.44
N PHE A 97 0.22 13.25 -2.93
CA PHE A 97 0.99 13.60 -1.72
C PHE A 97 2.50 13.70 -1.94
N GLU A 98 3.04 13.15 -3.02
CA GLU A 98 4.45 13.32 -3.31
C GLU A 98 4.71 14.79 -3.67
N PRO A 99 5.58 15.50 -2.93
CA PRO A 99 5.91 16.86 -3.29
C PRO A 99 6.47 16.84 -4.69
N VAL A 100 5.77 17.51 -5.62
CA VAL A 100 6.33 17.80 -6.93
C VAL A 100 7.54 18.67 -6.64
N SER A 101 8.74 18.12 -6.73
CA SER A 101 9.96 18.90 -6.68
C SER A 101 9.86 19.90 -7.82
N SER A 102 9.37 21.10 -7.52
CA SER A 102 9.51 22.25 -8.40
C SER A 102 11.01 22.42 -8.54
N VAL A 103 11.57 21.87 -9.61
CA VAL A 103 12.89 22.22 -10.07
C VAL A 103 12.86 23.73 -10.20
N SER A 104 13.59 24.40 -9.31
CA SER A 104 13.86 25.83 -9.41
C SER A 104 14.40 26.08 -10.80
N VAL A 105 13.62 26.76 -11.62
CA VAL A 105 14.14 27.47 -12.79
C VAL A 105 15.11 28.51 -12.22
N ILE A 106 16.40 28.24 -12.39
CA ILE A 106 17.50 29.21 -12.23
C ILE A 106 18.16 29.36 -13.59
#